data_AF-A0A5B8LRN1-F1
#
_entry.id   AF-A0A5B8LRN1-F1
#
_cell.length_a   1.000
_cell.length_b   1.000
_cell.length_c   1.000
_cell.angle_alpha   90.00
_cell.angle_beta   90.00
_cell.angle_gamma   90.00
#
_symmetry.space_group_name_H-M   'P 1'
#
loop_
_entity.id
_entity.type
_entity.pdbx_description
1 polymer ?
#
loop_
_entity_poly.entity_id
_entity_poly.type
_entity_poly.pdbx_seq_one_letter_code
_entity_poly.pdbx_strand_id
1 'polypeptide(L)'
;MNSYIPLLAIQSRPHSIIYRMPAREYSCSAEVEEASAAARSRLHPKPLPLRMSSVKAAPVPMPEPQQQEDIPSGAPLNMLTTCHWRFLVAVTALRHGVPIEEIMGRSRSGAFAAARHEALYLVVAHTPFSIARIGLMFGRHHTTVLHSLKKFPPIIRERGSPYAVAPAIPKPLATEAENRLNVVREGYAAGLATAVIAEQIGMSRSTVKQIALRHHLRHPSKPFYGAEPSDAGA
;
A
#
# COMPACT_ATOMS: atom_id res chain seq x y z
N MET A 1 -52.64 -39.89 8.52
CA MET A 1 -52.55 -38.58 7.86
C MET A 1 -51.85 -37.60 8.79
N ASN A 2 -50.84 -36.94 8.23
CA ASN A 2 -50.15 -35.73 8.68
C ASN A 2 -49.28 -35.79 9.94
N SER A 3 -48.05 -36.23 9.66
CA SER A 3 -46.76 -35.76 10.19
C SER A 3 -46.76 -34.31 10.70
N TYR A 4 -46.54 -34.16 12.01
CA TYR A 4 -46.03 -32.93 12.61
C TYR A 4 -44.60 -33.22 13.05
N ILE A 5 -43.62 -32.66 12.34
CA ILE A 5 -42.20 -32.71 12.71
C ILE A 5 -41.96 -31.54 13.66
N PRO A 6 -41.82 -31.74 14.99
CA PRO A 6 -41.49 -30.63 15.87
C PRO A 6 -40.06 -30.18 15.61
N LEU A 7 -39.91 -28.89 15.35
CA LEU A 7 -38.69 -28.09 15.20
C LEU A 7 -37.83 -28.05 16.49
N LEU A 8 -37.48 -29.22 17.03
CA LEU A 8 -36.63 -29.35 18.23
C LEU A 8 -35.35 -30.17 17.96
N ALA A 9 -34.99 -30.38 16.70
CA ALA A 9 -33.82 -31.14 16.29
C ALA A 9 -32.56 -30.28 16.02
N ILE A 10 -32.46 -29.05 16.55
CA ILE A 10 -31.30 -28.16 16.28
C ILE A 10 -30.61 -27.61 17.56
N GLN A 11 -31.00 -28.01 18.78
CA GLN A 11 -30.40 -27.44 20.01
C GLN A 11 -29.62 -28.41 20.91
N SER A 12 -29.36 -29.64 20.46
CA SER A 12 -28.49 -30.58 21.20
C SER A 12 -27.16 -30.83 20.46
N ARG A 13 -26.43 -29.76 20.14
CA ARG A 13 -24.98 -29.90 19.97
C ARG A 13 -24.34 -29.94 21.36
N PRO A 14 -23.55 -30.96 21.71
CA PRO A 14 -22.99 -31.16 23.05
C PRO A 14 -21.79 -30.23 23.29
N HIS A 15 -22.02 -28.91 23.28
CA HIS A 15 -20.97 -27.92 23.55
C HIS A 15 -20.92 -27.55 25.04
N SER A 16 -21.92 -27.93 25.83
CA SER A 16 -21.99 -27.66 27.27
C SER A 16 -21.41 -28.77 28.16
N ILE A 17 -21.18 -29.98 27.61
CA ILE A 17 -20.60 -31.10 28.39
C ILE A 17 -19.09 -30.89 28.66
N ILE A 18 -18.40 -30.08 27.85
CA ILE A 18 -16.94 -29.95 27.91
C ILE A 18 -16.46 -28.96 28.98
N TYR A 19 -17.32 -28.07 29.50
CA TYR A 19 -16.94 -27.07 30.52
C TYR A 19 -17.70 -27.19 31.85
N ARG A 20 -18.00 -28.41 32.31
CA ARG A 20 -18.33 -28.62 33.73
C ARG A 20 -17.04 -28.73 34.55
N MET A 21 -16.23 -27.67 34.57
CA MET A 21 -15.19 -27.52 35.59
C MET A 21 -15.85 -26.89 36.83
N PRO A 22 -15.81 -27.52 38.02
CA PRO A 22 -16.28 -26.87 39.22
C PRO A 22 -15.39 -25.64 39.45
N ALA A 23 -16.01 -24.45 39.60
CA ALA A 23 -15.28 -23.28 40.07
C ALA A 23 -14.71 -23.63 41.44
N ARG A 24 -13.38 -23.68 41.53
CA ARG A 24 -12.71 -24.02 42.79
C ARG A 24 -12.84 -22.81 43.70
N GLU A 25 -13.67 -22.92 44.74
CA GLU A 25 -13.80 -21.88 45.75
C GLU A 25 -12.49 -21.87 46.57
N TYR A 26 -11.78 -20.76 46.51
CA TYR A 26 -10.56 -20.55 47.30
C TYR A 26 -10.93 -19.78 48.55
N SER A 27 -10.57 -20.32 49.71
CA SER A 27 -10.94 -19.72 51.00
C SER A 27 -9.95 -18.63 51.42
N CYS A 28 -8.74 -18.64 50.85
CA CYS A 28 -7.65 -17.73 51.17
C CYS A 28 -6.82 -17.38 49.94
N SER A 29 -6.23 -16.19 49.91
CA SER A 29 -5.34 -15.74 48.82
C SER A 29 -4.11 -16.63 48.65
N ALA A 30 -3.57 -17.21 49.73
CA ALA A 30 -2.43 -18.12 49.67
C ALA A 30 -2.73 -19.38 48.82
N GLU A 31 -3.95 -19.92 48.93
CA GLU A 31 -4.38 -21.11 48.17
C GLU A 31 -4.53 -20.79 46.68
N VAL A 32 -4.94 -19.57 46.33
CA VAL A 32 -5.02 -19.08 44.94
C VAL A 32 -3.63 -19.02 44.33
N GLU A 33 -2.66 -18.47 45.07
CA GLU A 33 -1.27 -18.36 44.60
C GLU A 33 -0.65 -19.73 44.37
N GLU A 34 -0.84 -20.67 45.31
CA GLU A 34 -0.31 -22.02 45.20
C GLU A 34 -0.95 -22.82 44.06
N ALA A 35 -2.28 -22.74 43.89
CA ALA A 35 -2.96 -23.38 42.77
C ALA A 35 -2.53 -22.77 41.41
N SER A 36 -2.31 -21.46 41.36
CA SER A 36 -1.79 -20.79 40.17
C SER A 36 -0.34 -21.19 39.86
N ALA A 37 0.50 -21.35 40.89
CA ALA A 37 1.87 -21.81 40.77
C ALA A 37 1.94 -23.26 40.28
N ALA A 38 1.07 -24.13 40.80
CA ALA A 38 0.93 -25.52 40.35
C ALA A 38 0.39 -25.63 38.91
N ALA A 39 -0.52 -24.75 38.50
CA ALA A 39 -0.97 -24.69 37.11
C ALA A 39 0.15 -24.19 36.18
N ARG A 40 0.95 -23.21 36.63
CA ARG A 40 2.08 -22.66 35.89
C ARG A 40 3.20 -23.68 35.69
N SER A 41 3.55 -24.47 36.71
CA SER A 41 4.58 -25.51 36.60
C SER A 41 4.19 -26.61 35.62
N ARG A 42 2.89 -26.89 35.46
CA ARG A 42 2.35 -27.83 34.47
C ARG A 42 2.38 -27.28 33.04
N LEU A 43 2.03 -26.01 32.84
CA LEU A 43 1.90 -25.41 31.51
C LEU A 43 3.23 -24.87 30.94
N HIS A 44 4.13 -24.40 31.81
CA HIS A 44 5.41 -23.80 31.44
C HIS A 44 6.54 -24.42 32.27
N PRO A 45 7.12 -25.55 31.84
CA PRO A 45 8.21 -26.20 32.58
C PRO A 45 9.52 -25.39 32.56
N LYS A 46 9.65 -24.41 31.66
CA LYS A 46 10.77 -23.47 31.60
C LYS A 46 10.35 -22.16 32.26
N PRO A 47 11.10 -21.63 33.25
CA PRO A 47 10.75 -20.35 33.85
C PRO A 47 10.71 -19.29 32.75
N LEU A 48 9.58 -18.57 32.67
CA LEU A 48 9.48 -17.38 31.82
C LEU A 48 10.64 -16.45 32.21
N PRO A 49 11.38 -15.89 31.24
CA PRO A 49 12.48 -14.99 31.56
C PRO A 49 11.95 -13.91 32.50
N LEU A 50 12.62 -13.72 33.64
CA LEU A 50 12.32 -12.62 34.56
C LEU A 50 12.17 -11.37 33.72
N ARG A 51 11.04 -10.68 33.89
CA ARG A 51 10.73 -9.44 33.17
C ARG A 51 11.89 -8.50 33.41
N MET A 52 12.82 -8.42 32.45
CA MET A 52 13.90 -7.47 32.51
C MET A 52 13.24 -6.11 32.70
N SER A 53 13.74 -5.36 33.68
CA SER A 53 13.29 -3.99 33.91
C SER A 53 13.20 -3.31 32.55
N SER A 54 12.02 -2.74 32.26
CA SER A 54 11.71 -2.13 30.98
C SER A 54 12.93 -1.32 30.53
N VAL A 55 13.65 -1.80 29.53
CA VAL A 55 14.61 -0.96 28.83
C VAL A 55 13.78 0.23 28.40
N LYS A 56 14.15 1.41 28.90
CA LYS A 56 13.50 2.67 28.57
C LYS A 56 13.48 2.72 27.05
N ALA A 57 12.31 2.51 26.45
CA ALA A 57 12.19 2.50 25.00
C ALA A 57 12.78 3.82 24.52
N ALA A 58 13.84 3.73 23.71
CA ALA A 58 14.40 4.92 23.10
C ALA A 58 13.25 5.65 22.40
N PRO A 59 13.11 6.98 22.57
CA PRO A 59 12.05 7.72 21.92
C PRO A 59 12.17 7.46 20.42
N VAL A 60 11.17 6.80 19.85
CA VAL A 60 11.07 6.62 18.41
C VAL A 60 11.15 8.03 17.81
N PRO A 61 12.09 8.31 16.89
CA PRO A 61 12.16 9.61 16.26
C PRO A 61 10.79 9.89 15.65
N MET A 62 10.19 11.02 16.05
CA MET A 62 8.92 11.49 15.53
C MET A 62 8.99 11.43 13.99
N PRO A 63 7.99 10.86 13.29
CA PRO A 63 7.94 10.99 11.85
C PRO A 63 7.96 12.48 11.53
N GLU A 64 8.92 12.91 10.71
CA GLU A 64 9.01 14.28 10.20
C GLU A 64 7.62 14.72 9.74
N PRO A 65 7.17 15.94 10.10
CA PRO A 65 5.87 16.44 9.67
C PRO A 65 5.86 16.41 8.14
N GLN A 66 5.13 15.45 7.58
CA GLN A 66 4.88 15.39 6.15
C GLN A 66 4.25 16.73 5.80
N GLN A 67 4.96 17.52 4.99
CA GLN A 67 4.56 18.88 4.61
C GLN A 67 3.09 18.85 4.22
N GLN A 68 2.27 19.48 5.05
CA GLN A 68 0.87 19.71 4.73
C GLN A 68 0.90 20.69 3.56
N GLU A 69 0.67 20.20 2.34
CA GLU A 69 0.59 21.08 1.18
C GLU A 69 -0.55 22.07 1.45
N ASP A 70 -0.16 23.32 1.75
CA ASP A 70 -1.09 24.43 1.95
C ASP A 70 -1.88 24.62 0.66
N ILE A 71 -3.14 24.18 0.69
CA ILE A 71 -4.02 24.26 -0.47
C ILE A 71 -4.33 25.75 -0.71
N PRO A 72 -4.12 26.29 -1.91
CA PRO A 72 -4.62 27.61 -2.23
C PRO A 72 -6.15 27.59 -2.13
N SER A 73 -6.68 28.30 -1.13
CA SER A 73 -8.10 28.40 -0.76
C SER A 73 -8.99 29.06 -1.83
N GLY A 74 -8.53 29.18 -3.08
CA GLY A 74 -9.24 29.89 -4.14
C GLY A 74 -8.94 29.42 -5.57
N ALA A 75 -8.28 28.27 -5.75
CA ALA A 75 -8.07 27.76 -7.10
C ALA A 75 -9.42 27.33 -7.72
N PRO A 76 -9.76 27.77 -8.94
CA PRO A 76 -10.96 27.29 -9.62
C PRO A 76 -10.85 25.77 -9.80
N LEU A 77 -11.97 25.10 -9.52
CA LEU A 77 -12.13 23.65 -9.64
C LEU A 77 -11.85 23.22 -11.08
N ASN A 78 -10.63 22.78 -11.34
CA ASN A 78 -10.17 22.50 -12.70
C ASN A 78 -10.76 21.18 -13.20
N MET A 79 -11.87 21.26 -13.95
CA MET A 79 -12.57 20.10 -14.55
C MET A 79 -11.74 19.37 -15.64
N LEU A 80 -10.62 19.95 -16.07
CA LEU A 80 -9.75 19.43 -17.14
C LEU A 80 -8.54 18.63 -16.62
N THR A 81 -8.37 18.50 -15.30
CA THR A 81 -7.21 17.84 -14.65
C THR A 81 -7.65 16.59 -13.87
N THR A 82 -6.72 15.70 -13.56
CA THR A 82 -6.93 14.60 -12.59
C THR A 82 -7.66 15.12 -11.37
N CYS A 83 -8.87 14.61 -11.13
CA CYS A 83 -9.74 15.11 -10.07
C CYS A 83 -9.02 15.09 -8.71
N HIS A 84 -8.96 16.25 -8.07
CA HIS A 84 -8.29 16.37 -6.78
C HIS A 84 -9.17 15.70 -5.70
N TRP A 85 -8.58 14.93 -4.80
CA TRP A 85 -9.34 14.17 -3.79
C TRP A 85 -10.22 15.05 -2.90
N ARG A 86 -9.80 16.29 -2.60
CA ARG A 86 -10.60 17.25 -1.81
C ARG A 86 -11.90 17.64 -2.52
N PHE A 87 -11.91 17.68 -3.86
CA PHE A 87 -13.13 17.93 -4.61
C PHE A 87 -14.15 16.82 -4.39
N LEU A 88 -13.70 15.56 -4.43
CA LEU A 88 -14.58 14.42 -4.19
C LEU A 88 -15.18 14.48 -2.78
N VAL A 89 -14.38 14.88 -1.77
CA VAL A 89 -14.88 15.09 -0.41
C VAL A 89 -15.91 16.22 -0.36
N ALA A 90 -15.66 17.36 -1.01
CA ALA A 90 -16.61 18.46 -1.07
C ALA A 90 -17.93 18.08 -1.76
N VAL A 91 -17.87 17.31 -2.85
CA VAL A 91 -19.06 16.78 -3.52
C VAL A 91 -19.84 15.84 -2.59
N THR A 92 -19.17 14.96 -1.86
CA THR A 92 -19.87 14.10 -0.87
C THR A 92 -20.49 14.89 0.28
N ALA A 93 -19.80 15.92 0.78
CA ALA A 93 -20.32 16.83 1.79
C ALA A 93 -21.63 17.47 1.35
N LEU A 94 -21.67 17.98 0.12
CA LEU A 94 -22.88 18.56 -0.47
C LEU A 94 -24.00 17.53 -0.65
N ARG A 95 -23.68 16.31 -1.09
CA ARG A 95 -24.66 15.25 -1.30
C ARG A 95 -25.30 14.75 -0.01
N HIS A 96 -24.57 14.75 1.10
CA HIS A 96 -25.07 14.31 2.41
C HIS A 96 -25.57 15.45 3.31
N GLY A 97 -25.31 16.71 2.95
CA GLY A 97 -25.60 17.86 3.81
C GLY A 97 -24.75 17.89 5.09
N VAL A 98 -23.53 17.36 5.03
CA VAL A 98 -22.60 17.24 6.16
C VAL A 98 -21.38 18.12 5.91
N PRO A 99 -20.85 18.86 6.90
CA PRO A 99 -19.64 19.65 6.71
C PRO A 99 -18.42 18.76 6.45
N ILE A 100 -17.49 19.26 5.63
CA ILE A 100 -16.25 18.55 5.26
C ILE A 100 -15.44 18.14 6.50
N GLU A 101 -15.45 18.98 7.54
CA GLU A 101 -14.76 18.73 8.80
C GLU A 101 -15.27 17.48 9.52
N GLU A 102 -16.57 17.18 9.46
CA GLU A 102 -17.14 15.97 10.07
C GLU A 102 -16.81 14.71 9.27
N ILE A 103 -16.67 14.83 7.95
CA ILE A 103 -16.20 13.74 7.10
C ILE A 103 -14.75 13.39 7.45
N MET A 104 -13.89 14.38 7.68
CA MET A 104 -12.50 14.18 8.11
C MET A 104 -12.37 13.89 9.61
N GLY A 105 -13.37 14.25 10.40
CA GLY A 105 -13.38 14.20 11.85
C GLY A 105 -13.43 12.78 12.42
N ARG A 106 -13.29 12.69 13.76
CA ARG A 106 -13.32 11.40 14.48
C ARG A 106 -14.73 10.85 14.72
N SER A 107 -15.77 11.65 14.50
CA SER A 107 -17.17 11.37 14.81
C SER A 107 -17.65 10.04 14.22
N ARG A 108 -18.30 9.22 15.08
CA ARG A 108 -18.80 7.87 14.76
C ARG A 108 -20.31 7.82 14.51
N SER A 109 -20.98 8.97 14.43
CA SER A 109 -22.40 9.03 14.07
C SER A 109 -22.65 8.34 12.73
N GLY A 110 -23.78 7.63 12.62
CA GLY A 110 -24.13 6.85 11.43
C GLY A 110 -24.15 7.67 10.15
N ALA A 111 -24.69 8.90 10.21
CA ALA A 111 -24.75 9.82 9.07
C ALA A 111 -23.33 10.23 8.59
N PHE A 112 -22.45 10.63 9.52
CA PHE A 112 -21.08 11.01 9.21
C PHE A 112 -20.24 9.82 8.73
N ALA A 113 -20.48 8.63 9.29
CA ALA A 113 -19.83 7.42 8.83
C ALA A 113 -20.25 7.04 7.40
N ALA A 114 -21.54 7.15 7.08
CA ALA A 114 -22.04 6.89 5.72
C ALA A 114 -21.42 7.85 4.69
N ALA A 115 -21.45 9.16 4.96
CA ALA A 115 -20.83 10.17 4.12
C ALA A 115 -19.33 9.91 3.91
N ARG A 116 -18.62 9.54 4.97
CA ARG A 116 -17.18 9.21 4.92
C ARG A 116 -16.89 7.96 4.09
N HIS A 117 -17.68 6.90 4.25
CA HIS A 117 -17.48 5.69 3.46
C HIS A 117 -17.69 5.96 1.97
N GLU A 118 -18.66 6.80 1.61
CA GLU A 118 -18.87 7.21 0.22
C GLU A 118 -17.72 8.09 -0.31
N ALA A 119 -17.22 9.03 0.50
CA ALA A 119 -16.05 9.84 0.14
C ALA A 119 -14.82 8.95 -0.14
N LEU A 120 -14.57 7.96 0.73
CA LEU A 120 -13.49 7.00 0.56
C LEU A 120 -13.65 6.16 -0.72
N TYR A 121 -14.87 5.72 -1.02
CA TYR A 121 -15.18 4.98 -2.25
C TYR A 121 -14.86 5.79 -3.50
N LEU A 122 -15.30 7.05 -3.56
CA LEU A 122 -15.05 7.93 -4.71
C LEU A 122 -13.56 8.22 -4.89
N VAL A 123 -12.82 8.46 -3.80
CA VAL A 123 -11.37 8.68 -3.88
C VAL A 123 -10.68 7.45 -4.45
N VAL A 124 -11.03 6.24 -4.02
CA VAL A 124 -10.45 5.01 -4.59
C VAL A 124 -10.82 4.85 -6.07
N ALA A 125 -12.05 5.20 -6.47
CA ALA A 125 -12.53 5.04 -7.84
C ALA A 125 -11.85 5.99 -8.82
N HIS A 126 -11.64 7.25 -8.43
CA HIS A 126 -11.18 8.29 -9.34
C HIS A 126 -9.70 8.68 -9.17
N THR A 127 -9.03 8.24 -8.09
CA THR A 127 -7.61 8.54 -7.88
C THR A 127 -6.72 7.29 -7.98
N PRO A 128 -5.44 7.46 -8.35
CA PRO A 128 -4.45 6.39 -8.41
C PRO A 128 -3.73 6.12 -7.08
N PHE A 129 -4.30 6.50 -5.93
CA PHE A 129 -3.63 6.35 -4.63
C PHE A 129 -3.75 4.94 -4.06
N SER A 130 -2.74 4.53 -3.29
CA SER A 130 -2.80 3.29 -2.53
C SER A 130 -3.76 3.43 -1.35
N ILE A 131 -4.39 2.31 -0.96
CA ILE A 131 -5.37 2.25 0.13
C ILE A 131 -4.76 2.76 1.45
N ALA A 132 -3.48 2.47 1.69
CA ALA A 132 -2.75 2.97 2.85
C ALA A 132 -2.58 4.49 2.82
N ARG A 133 -2.22 5.06 1.66
CA ARG A 133 -2.08 6.52 1.49
C ARG A 133 -3.43 7.23 1.68
N ILE A 134 -4.50 6.67 1.12
CA ILE A 134 -5.87 7.20 1.32
C ILE A 134 -6.24 7.16 2.80
N GLY A 135 -5.94 6.07 3.51
CA GLY A 135 -6.15 5.98 4.96
C GLY A 135 -5.46 7.12 5.71
N LEU A 136 -4.16 7.36 5.42
CA LEU A 136 -3.39 8.45 6.02
C LEU A 136 -4.00 9.83 5.74
N MET A 137 -4.43 10.09 4.50
CA MET A 137 -5.06 11.36 4.11
C MET A 137 -6.34 11.64 4.90
N PHE A 138 -7.13 10.61 5.20
CA PHE A 138 -8.34 10.70 6.02
C PHE A 138 -8.06 10.57 7.54
N GLY A 139 -6.80 10.39 7.96
CA GLY A 139 -6.44 10.15 9.36
C GLY A 139 -6.98 8.84 9.94
N ARG A 140 -7.16 7.81 9.08
CA ARG A 140 -7.76 6.51 9.39
C ARG A 140 -6.86 5.33 9.02
N HIS A 141 -7.10 4.20 9.68
CA HIS A 141 -6.40 2.97 9.34
C HIS A 141 -6.87 2.45 7.98
N HIS A 142 -5.96 1.90 7.17
CA HIS A 142 -6.24 1.40 5.82
C HIS A 142 -7.33 0.31 5.78
N THR A 143 -7.48 -0.45 6.87
CA THR A 143 -8.56 -1.44 7.05
C THR A 143 -9.95 -0.79 7.05
N THR A 144 -10.07 0.47 7.47
CA THR A 144 -11.32 1.24 7.41
C THR A 144 -11.72 1.53 5.96
N VAL A 145 -10.73 1.82 5.10
CA VAL A 145 -10.94 2.03 3.68
C VAL A 145 -11.41 0.73 3.03
N LEU A 146 -10.76 -0.40 3.34
CA LEU A 146 -11.21 -1.73 2.89
C LEU A 146 -12.64 -2.06 3.34
N HIS A 147 -12.98 -1.75 4.59
CA HIS A 147 -14.34 -1.96 5.10
C HIS A 147 -15.36 -1.10 4.35
N SER A 148 -15.00 0.14 4.01
CA SER A 148 -15.85 1.05 3.23
C SER A 148 -16.12 0.50 1.83
N LEU A 149 -15.09 0.02 1.14
CA LEU A 149 -15.21 -0.55 -0.21
C LEU A 149 -16.16 -1.74 -0.28
N LYS A 150 -16.22 -2.57 0.78
CA LYS A 150 -17.16 -3.71 0.85
C LYS A 150 -18.63 -3.30 0.93
N LYS A 151 -18.93 -2.06 1.33
CA LYS A 151 -20.31 -1.55 1.44
C LYS A 151 -20.88 -1.04 0.11
N PHE A 152 -20.01 -0.78 -0.86
CA PHE A 152 -20.37 -0.23 -2.16
C PHE A 152 -20.17 -1.27 -3.25
N PRO A 153 -20.83 -1.11 -4.42
CA PRO A 153 -20.61 -2.02 -5.54
C PRO A 153 -19.13 -2.02 -5.95
N PRO A 154 -18.61 -3.19 -6.38
CA PRO A 154 -17.21 -3.31 -6.77
C PRO A 154 -16.91 -2.31 -7.89
N ILE A 155 -15.80 -1.60 -7.75
CA ILE A 155 -15.31 -0.68 -8.78
C ILE A 155 -14.75 -1.55 -9.90
N ILE A 156 -15.53 -1.74 -10.97
CA ILE A 156 -15.09 -2.46 -12.16
C ILE A 156 -14.15 -1.53 -12.93
N ARG A 157 -12.86 -1.58 -12.58
CA ARG A 157 -11.79 -1.03 -13.43
C ARG A 157 -11.49 -2.10 -14.47
N GLU A 158 -11.68 -1.79 -15.75
CA GLU A 158 -11.60 -2.79 -16.83
C GLU A 158 -10.24 -3.52 -16.98
N ARG A 159 -9.19 -3.21 -16.21
CA ARG A 159 -7.89 -3.92 -16.33
C ARG A 159 -7.15 -4.04 -15.00
N GLY A 160 -7.02 -5.28 -14.51
CA GLY A 160 -5.95 -5.74 -13.60
C GLY A 160 -6.19 -5.48 -12.11
N SER A 161 -6.31 -6.57 -11.34
CA SER A 161 -6.31 -6.71 -9.87
C SER A 161 -7.08 -5.67 -9.02
N PRO A 162 -8.01 -6.08 -8.14
CA PRO A 162 -8.72 -5.18 -7.21
C PRO A 162 -7.79 -4.44 -6.22
N TYR A 163 -6.50 -4.78 -6.17
CA TYR A 163 -5.45 -4.10 -5.40
C TYR A 163 -4.31 -3.55 -6.26
N ALA A 164 -4.43 -3.58 -7.58
CA ALA A 164 -3.47 -2.87 -8.42
C ALA A 164 -3.57 -1.39 -8.09
N VAL A 165 -2.49 -0.86 -7.51
CA VAL A 165 -2.15 0.54 -7.63
C VAL A 165 -2.40 0.89 -9.09
N ALA A 166 -3.25 1.90 -9.33
CA ALA A 166 -3.53 2.43 -10.66
C ALA A 166 -2.25 2.48 -11.49
N PRO A 167 -2.32 2.35 -12.84
CA PRO A 167 -1.14 2.39 -13.68
C PRO A 167 -0.28 3.53 -13.17
N ALA A 168 0.90 3.17 -12.67
CA ALA A 168 1.83 4.12 -12.08
C ALA A 168 1.77 5.35 -12.97
N ILE A 169 1.50 6.53 -12.39
CA ILE A 169 1.63 7.82 -13.09
C ILE A 169 2.76 7.60 -14.08
N PRO A 170 2.55 7.67 -15.41
CA PRO A 170 3.61 7.36 -16.35
C PRO A 170 4.75 8.23 -15.90
N LYS A 171 5.79 7.61 -15.34
CA LYS A 171 6.98 8.36 -14.94
C LYS A 171 7.31 9.10 -16.23
N PRO A 172 7.43 10.44 -16.24
CA PRO A 172 7.88 11.14 -17.45
C PRO A 172 9.26 10.65 -17.94
N LEU A 173 9.89 9.73 -17.19
CA LEU A 173 11.18 9.14 -17.43
C LEU A 173 11.18 7.94 -18.40
N ALA A 174 10.05 7.30 -18.74
CA ALA A 174 10.09 6.18 -19.71
C ALA A 174 10.39 6.71 -21.12
N THR A 175 9.63 7.72 -21.55
CA THR A 175 9.82 8.37 -22.84
C THR A 175 11.18 9.08 -22.91
N GLU A 176 11.62 9.74 -21.84
CA GLU A 176 12.95 10.35 -21.81
C GLU A 176 14.08 9.32 -21.82
N ALA A 177 13.98 8.21 -21.09
CA ALA A 177 15.02 7.17 -21.10
C ALA A 177 15.10 6.44 -22.45
N GLU A 178 13.96 6.15 -23.06
CA GLU A 178 13.86 5.58 -24.40
C GLU A 178 14.38 6.55 -25.47
N ASN A 179 14.03 7.84 -25.38
CA ASN A 179 14.58 8.87 -26.26
C ASN A 179 16.10 8.97 -26.13
N ARG A 180 16.65 8.91 -24.91
CA ARG A 180 18.11 8.92 -24.68
C ARG A 180 18.78 7.68 -25.27
N LEU A 181 18.17 6.51 -25.13
CA LEU A 181 18.65 5.26 -25.74
C LEU A 181 18.66 5.35 -27.27
N ASN A 182 17.61 5.94 -27.86
CA ASN A 182 17.52 6.14 -29.31
C ASN A 182 18.61 7.09 -29.80
N VAL A 183 18.88 8.19 -29.10
CA VAL A 183 19.99 9.10 -29.44
C VAL A 183 21.36 8.41 -29.36
N VAL A 184 21.58 7.53 -28.36
CA VAL A 184 22.83 6.73 -28.29
C VAL A 184 22.92 5.74 -29.46
N ARG A 185 21.81 5.07 -29.82
CA ARG A 185 21.76 4.15 -30.97
C ARG A 185 22.06 4.85 -32.28
N GLU A 186 21.39 5.97 -32.53
CA GLU A 186 21.58 6.79 -33.73
C GLU A 186 23.00 7.36 -33.80
N GLY A 187 23.54 7.87 -32.69
CA GLY A 187 24.90 8.39 -32.64
C GLY A 187 25.97 7.33 -32.90
N TYR A 188 25.81 6.11 -32.36
CA TYR A 188 26.73 4.99 -32.63
C TYR A 188 26.59 4.46 -34.06
N ALA A 189 25.37 4.42 -34.62
CA ALA A 189 25.12 4.05 -36.02
C ALA A 189 25.71 5.08 -37.00
N ALA A 190 25.66 6.37 -36.66
CA ALA A 190 26.28 7.46 -37.41
C ALA A 190 27.81 7.54 -37.22
N GLY A 191 28.39 6.74 -36.31
CA GLY A 191 29.83 6.75 -36.02
C GLY A 191 30.34 7.99 -35.28
N LEU A 192 29.45 8.72 -34.61
CA LEU A 192 29.80 9.90 -33.84
C LEU A 192 30.62 9.51 -32.60
N ALA A 193 31.70 10.24 -32.35
CA ALA A 193 32.53 10.03 -31.17
C ALA A 193 31.69 10.09 -29.88
N THR A 194 31.95 9.16 -28.95
CA THR A 194 31.20 9.04 -27.69
C THR A 194 31.17 10.32 -26.84
N ALA A 195 32.12 11.23 -27.04
CA ALA A 195 32.15 12.54 -26.39
C ALA A 195 31.00 13.45 -26.84
N VAL A 196 30.66 13.44 -28.14
CA VAL A 196 29.61 14.28 -28.74
C VAL A 196 28.23 13.79 -28.30
N ILE A 197 28.03 12.47 -28.30
CA ILE A 197 26.80 11.83 -27.83
C ILE A 197 26.56 12.13 -26.34
N ALA A 198 27.64 12.13 -25.56
CA ALA A 198 27.59 12.44 -24.13
C ALA A 198 27.20 13.90 -23.87
N GLU A 199 27.72 14.84 -24.67
CA GLU A 199 27.37 16.27 -24.61
C GLU A 199 25.91 16.53 -24.98
N GLN A 200 25.42 15.90 -26.06
CA GLN A 200 24.05 16.08 -26.54
C GLN A 200 22.97 15.59 -25.57
N ILE A 201 23.29 14.57 -24.74
CA ILE A 201 22.37 13.99 -23.76
C ILE A 201 22.63 14.56 -22.34
N GLY A 202 23.71 15.31 -22.14
CA GLY A 202 24.14 15.79 -20.82
C GLY A 202 24.59 14.67 -19.87
N MET A 203 25.19 13.60 -20.41
CA MET A 203 25.67 12.44 -19.66
C MET A 203 27.20 12.34 -19.63
N SER A 204 27.73 11.55 -18.70
CA SER A 204 29.16 11.24 -18.69
C SER A 204 29.51 10.22 -19.79
N ARG A 205 30.74 10.31 -20.31
CA ARG A 205 31.24 9.40 -21.36
C ARG A 205 31.24 7.92 -20.94
N SER A 206 31.42 7.64 -19.64
CA SER A 206 31.37 6.27 -19.11
C SER A 206 29.95 5.72 -19.08
N THR A 207 28.96 6.57 -18.75
CA THR A 207 27.54 6.20 -18.78
C THR A 207 27.08 5.84 -20.20
N VAL A 208 27.47 6.62 -21.21
CA VAL A 208 27.15 6.30 -22.62
C VAL A 208 27.77 4.97 -23.06
N LYS A 209 29.03 4.70 -22.66
CA LYS A 209 29.68 3.41 -22.93
C LYS A 209 29.00 2.23 -22.24
N GLN A 210 28.56 2.40 -21.00
CA GLN A 210 27.84 1.38 -20.23
C GLN A 210 26.48 1.04 -20.89
N ILE A 211 25.76 2.07 -21.34
CA ILE A 211 24.50 1.91 -22.08
C ILE A 211 24.75 1.17 -23.40
N ALA A 212 25.77 1.59 -24.17
CA ALA A 212 26.13 0.93 -25.42
C ALA A 212 26.52 -0.54 -25.21
N LEU A 213 27.30 -0.86 -24.17
CA LEU A 213 27.70 -2.22 -23.83
C LEU A 213 26.49 -3.09 -23.47
N ARG A 214 25.59 -2.58 -22.63
CA ARG A 214 24.36 -3.29 -22.20
C ARG A 214 23.42 -3.60 -23.35
N HIS A 215 23.42 -2.78 -24.39
CA HIS A 215 22.58 -2.94 -25.58
C HIS A 215 23.36 -3.45 -26.81
N HIS A 216 24.59 -3.94 -26.64
CA HIS A 216 25.44 -4.51 -27.70
C HIS A 216 25.66 -3.59 -28.91
N LEU A 217 25.68 -2.27 -28.71
CA LEU A 217 25.92 -1.28 -29.76
C LEU A 217 27.42 -1.19 -30.08
N ARG A 218 27.77 -1.30 -31.36
CA ARG A 218 29.16 -1.27 -31.85
C ARG A 218 29.48 0.11 -32.42
N HIS A 219 30.64 0.64 -32.03
CA HIS A 219 31.15 1.88 -32.61
C HIS A 219 32.03 1.55 -33.82
N PRO A 220 31.82 2.17 -34.99
CA PRO A 220 32.55 1.81 -36.21
C PRO A 220 34.07 2.01 -36.11
N SER A 221 34.52 2.96 -35.28
CA SER A 221 35.96 3.24 -35.09
C SER A 221 36.68 2.33 -34.09
N LYS A 222 36.01 1.36 -33.45
CA LYS A 222 36.66 0.42 -32.52
C LYS A 222 36.43 -1.03 -32.95
N PRO A 223 37.41 -1.68 -33.62
CA PRO A 223 37.37 -3.12 -33.78
C PRO A 223 37.48 -3.82 -32.41
N PHE A 224 36.77 -4.93 -32.29
CA PHE A 224 36.79 -5.79 -31.10
C PHE A 224 38.19 -6.42 -30.97
N TYR A 225 38.88 -6.19 -29.86
CA TYR A 225 40.07 -6.98 -29.53
C TYR A 225 39.59 -8.40 -29.20
N GLY A 226 39.68 -9.32 -30.16
CA GLY A 226 39.30 -10.73 -29.99
C GLY A 226 38.37 -11.33 -31.06
N ALA A 227 38.20 -10.70 -32.23
CA ALA A 227 37.62 -11.39 -33.37
C ALA A 227 38.76 -12.11 -34.12
N GLU A 228 38.81 -13.44 -33.99
CA GLU A 228 39.59 -14.29 -34.90
C GLU A 228 39.17 -13.98 -36.35
N PRO A 229 40.12 -13.86 -37.29
CA PRO A 229 39.79 -13.63 -38.68
C PRO A 229 39.06 -14.87 -39.22
N SER A 230 37.76 -14.76 -39.45
CA SER A 230 37.00 -15.76 -40.20
C SER A 230 37.53 -15.80 -41.63
N ASP A 231 37.99 -16.97 -42.04
CA ASP A 231 38.42 -17.37 -43.37
C ASP A 231 37.76 -16.56 -44.50
N ALA A 232 38.54 -15.66 -45.08
CA ALA A 232 38.27 -15.12 -46.40
C ALA A 232 38.71 -16.19 -47.40
N GLY A 233 37.74 -16.80 -48.07
CA GLY A 233 37.98 -17.77 -49.14
C GLY A 233 38.85 -17.20 -50.25
N ALA A 234 39.84 -18.00 -50.63
CA ALA A 234 40.45 -18.08 -51.95
C ALA A 234 40.93 -19.53 -52.15
#